data_AF-G5N9F3-F1
#
_entry.id   AF-G5N9F3-F1
#
_cell.length_a   1.000
_cell.length_b   1.000
_cell.length_c   1.000
_cell.angle_alpha   90.00
_cell.angle_beta   90.00
_cell.angle_gamma   90.00
#
_symmetry.space_group_name_H-M   'P 1'
#
loop_
_entity.id
_entity.type
_entity.pdbx_description
1 polymer ?
#
loop_
_entity_poly.entity_id
_entity_poly.type
_entity_poly.pdbx_seq_one_letter_code
_entity_poly.pdbx_strand_id
1 'polypeptide(L)' 'HDPCTIAWLLKPEIFTTVERWVGVETQGKYTQGMTVVDYYFLTGNKPNATVMVDVDRQGFVDLLAERLKFYA' A
#
# COMPACT_ATOMS: atom_id res chain seq x y z
N HIS A 1 -3.10 4.15 9.41
CA HIS A 1 -2.60 2.97 8.70
C HIS A 1 -3.76 2.13 8.21
N ASP A 2 -4.46 1.42 9.09
CA ASP A 2 -5.48 0.43 8.70
C ASP A 2 -6.60 0.99 7.80
N PRO A 3 -7.16 2.19 8.06
CA PRO A 3 -8.20 2.75 7.19
C PRO A 3 -7.74 3.04 5.75
N CYS A 4 -6.43 3.08 5.47
CA CYS A 4 -5.92 3.21 4.10
C CYS A 4 -6.34 2.03 3.23
N THR A 5 -6.48 0.83 3.80
CA THR A 5 -6.93 -0.35 3.04
C THR A 5 -8.36 -0.18 2.54
N ILE A 6 -9.27 0.29 3.40
CA ILE A 6 -10.66 0.56 3.03
C ILE A 6 -10.75 1.78 2.11
N ALA A 7 -9.96 2.83 2.37
CA ALA A 7 -9.92 3.99 1.51
C ALA A 7 -9.47 3.64 0.08
N TRP A 8 -8.49 2.75 -0.08
CA TRP A 8 -8.07 2.27 -1.39
C TRP A 8 -9.18 1.51 -2.13
N LEU A 9 -9.96 0.69 -1.41
CA LEU A 9 -11.11 0.00 -2.00
C LEU A 9 -12.22 0.97 -2.42
N LEU A 10 -12.39 2.09 -1.71
CA LEU A 10 -13.44 3.07 -1.97
C LEU A 10 -13.06 4.12 -3.02
N LYS A 11 -11.80 4.56 -3.01
CA LYS A 11 -11.24 5.60 -3.87
C LYS A 11 -9.78 5.24 -4.21
N PRO A 12 -9.53 4.29 -5.12
CA PRO A 12 -8.16 3.91 -5.48
C PRO A 12 -7.37 5.07 -6.10
N GLU A 13 -8.05 6.04 -6.73
CA GLU A 13 -7.45 7.19 -7.42
C GLU A 13 -6.70 8.16 -6.51
N ILE A 14 -6.95 8.12 -5.19
CA ILE A 14 -6.19 8.92 -4.22
C ILE A 14 -4.86 8.26 -3.81
N PHE A 15 -4.52 7.08 -4.34
CA PHE A 15 -3.27 6.39 -4.04
C PHE A 15 -2.37 6.29 -5.27
N THR A 16 -1.06 6.48 -5.08
CA THR A 16 -0.06 6.11 -6.08
C THR A 16 0.44 4.70 -5.78
N THR A 17 0.42 3.82 -6.79
CA THR A 17 0.83 2.43 -6.64
C THR A 17 1.85 2.00 -7.69
N VAL A 18 2.58 0.94 -7.37
CA VAL A 18 3.50 0.27 -8.30
C VAL A 18 3.28 -1.24 -8.28
N GLU A 19 3.22 -1.86 -9.45
CA GLU A 19 3.21 -3.32 -9.59
C GLU A 19 4.64 -3.86 -9.44
N ARG A 20 4.93 -4.59 -8.38
CA ARG A 20 6.27 -5.10 -8.09
C ARG A 20 6.24 -6.53 -7.58
N TRP A 21 7.39 -7.19 -7.67
CA TRP A 21 7.61 -8.42 -6.93
C TRP A 21 7.95 -8.08 -5.48
N VAL A 22 7.32 -8.80 -4.55
CA VAL A 22 7.53 -8.69 -3.12
C VAL A 22 7.77 -10.08 -2.53
N GLY A 23 8.88 -10.23 -1.81
CA GLY A 23 9.19 -11.39 -0.98
C GLY A 23 9.12 -11.03 0.51
N VAL A 24 8.92 -12.04 1.37
CA VAL A 24 9.00 -11.89 2.83
C VAL A 24 10.23 -12.66 3.32
N GLU A 25 11.15 -11.97 3.99
CA GLU A 25 12.35 -12.57 4.57
C GLU A 25 12.01 -13.33 5.86
N THR A 26 12.40 -14.60 5.95
CA THR A 26 12.05 -15.49 7.06
C THR A 26 13.23 -16.20 7.71
N GLN A 27 14.46 -16.00 7.22
CA GLN A 27 15.66 -16.76 7.60
C GLN A 27 16.83 -15.88 8.06
N GLY A 28 16.86 -14.60 7.67
CA GLY A 28 17.96 -13.68 7.98
C GLY A 28 18.15 -13.39 9.48
N LYS A 29 19.42 -13.26 9.90
CA LYS A 29 19.76 -12.89 11.29
C LYS A 29 19.27 -11.49 11.68
N TYR A 30 19.25 -10.56 10.72
CA TYR A 30 18.97 -9.13 10.96
C TYR A 30 17.74 -8.59 10.22
N THR A 31 17.08 -9.39 9.39
CA THR A 31 16.07 -8.93 8.42
C THR A 31 14.78 -9.77 8.42
N GLN A 32 14.59 -10.67 9.40
CA GLN A 32 13.33 -11.40 9.54
C GLN A 32 12.12 -10.45 9.57
N GLY A 33 11.10 -10.76 8.77
CA GLY A 33 9.89 -9.96 8.62
C GLY A 33 9.98 -8.84 7.58
N MET A 34 11.14 -8.61 6.95
CA MET A 34 11.27 -7.61 5.89
C MET A 34 10.43 -7.99 4.67
N THR A 35 9.67 -7.03 4.16
CA THR A 35 9.09 -7.08 2.81
C THR A 35 10.13 -6.59 1.80
N VAL A 36 10.76 -7.53 1.09
CA VAL A 36 11.76 -7.21 0.06
C VAL A 36 11.01 -6.86 -1.23
N VAL A 37 10.92 -5.56 -1.52
CA VAL A 37 10.27 -5.04 -2.73
C VAL A 37 11.33 -4.84 -3.83
N ASP A 38 11.18 -5.53 -4.96
CA ASP A 38 12.06 -5.32 -6.12
C ASP A 38 11.68 -4.05 -6.90
N TYR A 39 11.90 -2.89 -6.28
CA TYR A 39 11.39 -1.61 -6.80
C TYR A 39 11.93 -1.22 -8.18
N TYR A 40 13.16 -1.63 -8.50
CA TYR A 40 13.89 -1.25 -9.72
C TYR A 40 14.01 -2.40 -10.74
N PHE A 41 13.26 -3.49 -10.59
CA PHE A 41 13.27 -4.65 -11.50
C PHE A 41 14.62 -5.36 -11.64
N LEU A 42 15.32 -5.56 -10.52
CA LEU A 42 16.66 -6.15 -10.49
C LEU A 42 16.64 -7.68 -10.43
N THR A 43 15.52 -8.29 -10.02
CA THR A 43 15.47 -9.74 -9.71
C THR A 43 15.03 -10.61 -10.87
N GLY A 44 14.38 -10.03 -11.89
CA GLY A 44 13.74 -10.79 -12.98
C GLY A 44 12.46 -11.54 -12.56
N ASN A 45 12.04 -11.42 -11.30
CA ASN A 45 10.81 -12.03 -10.82
C ASN A 45 9.57 -11.33 -11.39
N LYS A 46 8.50 -12.10 -11.63
CA LYS A 46 7.22 -11.53 -12.05
C LYS A 46 6.59 -10.75 -10.89
N PRO A 47 6.04 -9.54 -11.14
CA PRO A 47 5.26 -8.82 -10.12
C PRO A 47 4.15 -9.68 -9.52
N ASN A 48 3.96 -9.57 -8.20
CA ASN A 48 2.96 -10.33 -7.44
C ASN A 48 2.15 -9.46 -6.47
N ALA A 49 2.44 -8.16 -6.38
CA ALA A 49 1.73 -7.23 -5.50
C ALA A 49 1.66 -5.82 -6.08
N THR A 50 0.50 -5.19 -5.87
CA THR A 50 0.29 -3.75 -6.01
C THR A 50 0.75 -3.06 -4.71
N VAL A 51 1.89 -2.37 -4.75
CA VAL A 51 2.46 -1.69 -3.57
C VAL A 51 2.05 -0.22 -3.58
N MET A 52 1.39 0.24 -2.52
CA MET A 52 1.06 1.66 -2.33
C MET A 52 2.30 2.43 -1.87
N VAL A 53 2.63 3.54 -2.55
CA VAL A 53 3.85 4.33 -2.30
C VAL A 53 3.57 5.79 -1.99
N ASP A 54 2.37 6.28 -2.31
CA ASP A 54 1.93 7.63 -1.94
C ASP A 54 0.40 7.70 -1.82
N VAL A 55 -0.10 8.77 -1.20
CA VAL A 55 -1.53 9.04 -1.03
C VAL A 55 -1.81 10.55 -1.09
N ASP A 56 -2.88 10.95 -1.78
CA ASP A 56 -3.46 12.28 -1.61
C ASP A 56 -4.04 12.38 -0.19
N ARG A 57 -3.24 12.99 0.68
CA ARG A 57 -3.56 13.18 2.09
C ARG A 57 -4.85 13.96 2.29
N GLN A 58 -5.12 14.99 1.48
CA GLN A 58 -6.32 15.80 1.66
C GLN A 58 -7.56 15.01 1.22
N GLY A 59 -7.50 14.37 0.05
CA GLY A 59 -8.56 13.47 -0.41
C GLY A 59 -8.87 12.34 0.58
N PHE A 60 -7.86 11.78 1.24
CA PHE A 60 -8.05 10.78 2.30
C PHE A 60 -8.79 11.33 3.53
N VAL A 61 -8.41 12.52 4.02
CA VAL A 61 -9.08 13.15 5.17
C VAL A 61 -10.52 13.52 4.83
N ASP A 62 -10.75 14.05 3.62
CA ASP A 62 -12.07 14.42 3.15
C ASP A 62 -12.98 13.18 3.06
N LEU A 63 -12.46 12.07 2.54
CA LEU A 63 -13.18 10.78 2.52
C LEU A 63 -13.57 10.32 3.92
N LEU A 64 -12.67 10.38 4.90
CA LEU A 64 -12.99 10.00 6.28
C LEU A 64 -14.07 10.91 6.88
N ALA A 65 -13.93 12.22 6.72
CA ALA A 65 -14.90 13.19 7.23
C ALA A 65 -16.28 13.02 6.57
N GLU A 66 -16.32 12.73 5.27
CA GLU A 66 -17.56 12.42 4.54
C GLU A 66 -18.24 11.18 5.11
N ARG A 67 -17.51 10.08 5.34
CA ARG A 67 -18.08 8.83 5.84
C ARG A 67 -18.55 8.91 7.29
N LEU A 68 -17.89 9.71 8.13
CA LEU A 68 -18.32 9.92 9.52
C LEU A 68 -19.71 10.57 9.62
N LYS A 69 -20.10 11.40 8.64
CA LYS A 69 -21.44 12.03 8.60
C LYS A 69 -22.58 11.03 8.50
N PHE A 70 -22.32 9.79 8.08
CA PHE A 70 -23.33 8.73 8.04
C PHE A 70 -23.90 8.40 9.44
N TYR A 71 -23.13 8.63 10.50
CA TYR A 71 -23.50 8.30 11.88
C TYR A 71 -24.07 9.50 12.67
N ALA A 72 -24.39 10.60 11.98
CA ALA A 72 -25.01 11.78 12.58
C ALA A 72 -26.53 11.62 12.71
#